data_AF-A0A2G2PQE1-F1
#
_entry.id   AF-A0A2G2PQE1-F1
#
_cell.length_a   1.000
_cell.length_b   1.000
_cell.length_c   1.000
_cell.angle_alpha   90.00
_cell.angle_beta   90.00
_cell.angle_gamma   90.00
#
_symmetry.space_group_name_H-M   'P 1'
#
loop_
_entity.id
_entity.type
_entity.pdbx_description
1 polymer ?
#
loop_
_entity_poly.entity_id
_entity_poly.type
_entity_poly.pdbx_seq_one_letter_code
_entity_poly.pdbx_strand_id
1 'polypeptide(L)'
;MEKSIETIWKEGFLNKNALIAPKINNIYNKKSIDIVEKFKRMYRINIIAIVLFAFILLPVTMVTDMVYMGIMMFFLFMTITYYAIQFKNKLEKINKNTNSYDYLKTFDNWTKEMRSFNMKLSRYLYPYVFLSLFAGFWLGGFGKPVQGEQFVTYLLGEFPNMIVVFGFPLVLLLAMLFIIILLAIIGPKIGEWDLKIGYGRILKRLDSLLLDMEELRTSH
;
A
#
# COMPACT_ATOMS: atom_id res chain seq x y z
N MET A 1 23.33 -30.94 -43.80
CA MET A 1 23.94 -29.98 -42.85
C MET A 1 22.82 -29.28 -42.12
N GLU A 2 22.65 -29.58 -40.83
CA GLU A 2 21.68 -28.90 -39.97
C GLU A 2 22.07 -27.42 -39.87
N LYS A 3 21.10 -26.51 -40.06
CA LYS A 3 21.34 -25.08 -39.90
C LYS A 3 21.69 -24.81 -38.43
N SER A 4 22.78 -24.07 -38.18
CA SER A 4 23.14 -23.68 -36.82
C SER A 4 22.00 -22.86 -36.21
N ILE A 5 21.82 -22.96 -34.89
CA ILE A 5 20.82 -22.17 -34.15
C ILE A 5 20.99 -20.68 -34.47
N GLU A 6 22.23 -20.21 -34.60
CA GLU A 6 22.52 -18.82 -34.95
C GLU A 6 21.99 -18.42 -36.33
N THR A 7 22.06 -19.33 -37.32
CA THR A 7 21.52 -19.10 -38.66
C THR A 7 19.99 -19.02 -38.65
N ILE A 8 19.34 -19.87 -37.84
CA ILE A 8 17.88 -19.86 -37.66
C ILE A 8 17.42 -18.55 -36.99
N TRP A 9 18.18 -18.07 -36.01
CA TRP A 9 17.90 -16.81 -35.34
C TRP A 9 18.12 -15.60 -36.26
N LYS A 10 19.21 -15.56 -37.04
CA LYS A 10 19.46 -14.47 -38.00
C LYS A 10 18.41 -14.43 -39.10
N GLU A 11 18.04 -15.58 -39.68
CA GLU A 11 17.02 -15.65 -40.74
C GLU A 11 15.62 -15.28 -40.23
N GLY A 12 15.29 -15.61 -38.97
CA GLY A 12 14.02 -15.22 -38.35
C GLY A 12 13.84 -13.71 -38.11
N PHE A 13 14.95 -12.95 -38.03
CA PHE A 13 14.95 -11.52 -37.75
C PHE A 13 15.25 -10.63 -38.98
N LEU A 14 15.89 -11.15 -40.03
CA LEU A 14 16.33 -10.35 -41.19
C LEU A 14 15.25 -10.06 -42.24
N ASN A 15 14.04 -10.63 -42.11
CA ASN A 15 12.98 -10.38 -43.08
C ASN A 15 12.20 -9.10 -42.73
N LYS A 16 12.49 -7.99 -43.42
CA LYS A 16 11.88 -6.67 -43.20
C LYS A 16 10.37 -6.58 -43.50
N ASN A 17 9.76 -7.61 -44.09
CA ASN A 17 8.30 -7.75 -44.22
C ASN A 17 7.68 -8.59 -43.08
N ALA A 18 8.47 -9.08 -42.12
CA ALA A 18 7.99 -9.72 -40.91
C ALA A 18 7.84 -8.67 -39.80
N LEU A 19 6.89 -7.76 -39.97
CA LEU A 19 6.38 -6.96 -38.85
C LEU A 19 5.81 -7.93 -37.80
N ILE A 20 6.67 -8.29 -36.84
CA ILE A 20 6.37 -9.04 -35.61
C ILE A 20 5.90 -10.47 -35.89
N ALA A 21 6.81 -11.43 -35.83
CA ALA A 21 6.45 -12.85 -35.84
C ALA A 21 5.29 -13.11 -34.85
N PRO A 22 4.12 -13.64 -35.29
CA PRO A 22 2.89 -13.67 -34.48
C PRO A 22 3.06 -14.38 -33.13
N LYS A 23 4.04 -15.28 -33.02
CA LYS A 23 4.41 -15.97 -31.78
C LYS A 23 4.99 -15.02 -30.71
N ILE A 24 5.83 -14.04 -31.09
CA ILE A 24 6.44 -13.08 -30.16
C ILE A 24 5.38 -12.13 -29.60
N ASN A 25 4.52 -11.58 -30.46
CA ASN A 25 3.42 -10.71 -30.03
C ASN A 25 2.47 -11.45 -29.06
N ASN A 26 2.18 -12.72 -29.35
CA ASN A 26 1.35 -13.56 -28.49
C ASN A 26 2.00 -13.83 -27.13
N ILE A 27 3.33 -13.99 -27.05
CA ILE A 27 4.05 -14.15 -25.77
C ILE A 27 3.93 -12.87 -24.93
N TYR A 28 4.18 -11.70 -25.51
CA TYR A 28 4.08 -10.43 -24.79
C TYR A 28 2.65 -10.12 -24.34
N ASN A 29 1.66 -10.43 -25.18
CA ASN A 29 0.24 -10.32 -24.80
C ASN A 29 -0.11 -11.23 -23.62
N LYS A 30 0.36 -12.48 -23.62
CA LYS A 30 0.14 -13.39 -22.49
C LYS A 30 0.85 -12.91 -21.21
N LYS A 31 2.10 -12.46 -21.31
CA LYS A 31 2.88 -11.95 -20.18
C LYS A 31 2.26 -10.69 -19.58
N SER A 32 1.77 -9.77 -20.41
CA SER A 32 1.12 -8.54 -19.94
C SER A 32 -0.17 -8.84 -19.20
N ILE A 33 -1.04 -9.69 -19.77
CA ILE A 33 -2.28 -10.13 -19.14
C ILE A 33 -1.99 -10.84 -17.81
N ASP A 34 -1.02 -11.76 -17.77
CA ASP A 34 -0.63 -12.49 -16.55
C ASP A 34 -0.25 -11.55 -15.39
N ILE A 35 0.59 -10.55 -15.65
CA ILE A 35 1.01 -9.59 -14.62
C ILE A 35 -0.17 -8.80 -14.06
N VAL A 36 -1.02 -8.26 -14.94
CA VAL A 36 -2.13 -7.41 -14.51
C VAL A 36 -3.16 -8.25 -13.75
N GLU A 37 -3.48 -9.46 -14.22
CA GLU A 37 -4.41 -10.36 -13.54
C GLU A 37 -3.88 -10.84 -12.18
N LYS A 38 -2.58 -11.14 -12.10
CA LYS A 38 -1.92 -11.46 -10.82
C LYS A 38 -2.00 -10.30 -9.84
N PHE A 39 -1.76 -9.07 -10.31
CA PHE A 39 -1.91 -7.88 -9.50
C PHE A 39 -3.35 -7.72 -9.00
N LYS A 40 -4.34 -7.79 -9.90
CA LYS A 40 -5.77 -7.70 -9.56
C LYS A 40 -6.17 -8.69 -8.48
N ARG A 41 -5.73 -9.95 -8.60
CA ARG A 41 -6.00 -10.99 -7.60
C ARG A 41 -5.40 -10.65 -6.24
N MET A 42 -4.12 -10.25 -6.20
CA MET A 42 -3.46 -9.86 -4.95
C MET A 42 -4.10 -8.62 -4.33
N TYR A 43 -4.48 -7.64 -5.14
CA TYR A 43 -5.15 -6.42 -4.68
C TYR A 43 -6.53 -6.71 -4.08
N ARG A 44 -7.31 -7.61 -4.69
CA ARG A 44 -8.60 -8.07 -4.16
C ARG A 44 -8.45 -8.78 -2.81
N ILE A 45 -7.47 -9.67 -2.69
CA ILE A 45 -7.19 -10.39 -1.43
C ILE A 45 -6.79 -9.39 -0.34
N ASN A 46 -5.93 -8.41 -0.65
CA ASN A 46 -5.52 -7.39 0.30
C ASN A 46 -6.72 -6.60 0.86
N ILE A 47 -7.62 -6.14 -0.01
CA ILE A 47 -8.84 -5.43 0.42
C ILE A 47 -9.69 -6.30 1.35
N ILE A 48 -9.90 -7.58 1.02
CA ILE A 48 -10.68 -8.49 1.87
C ILE A 48 -9.99 -8.70 3.22
N ALA A 49 -8.67 -8.87 3.22
CA ALA A 49 -7.88 -9.05 4.45
C ALA A 49 -7.97 -7.83 5.37
N ILE A 50 -7.90 -6.61 4.83
CA ILE A 50 -8.06 -5.37 5.61
C ILE A 50 -9.44 -5.29 6.26
N VAL A 51 -10.51 -5.58 5.51
CA VAL A 51 -11.88 -5.57 6.03
C VAL A 51 -12.04 -6.61 7.14
N LEU A 52 -11.61 -7.84 6.90
CA LEU A 52 -11.68 -8.92 7.88
C LEU A 52 -10.89 -8.57 9.15
N PHE A 53 -9.68 -8.02 8.98
CA PHE A 53 -8.86 -7.56 10.10
C PHE A 53 -9.54 -6.45 10.91
N ALA A 54 -10.20 -5.49 10.26
CA ALA A 54 -10.93 -4.42 10.93
C ALA A 54 -12.06 -4.98 11.84
N PHE A 55 -12.80 -5.98 11.35
CA PHE A 55 -13.86 -6.62 12.13
C PHE A 55 -13.31 -7.51 13.27
N ILE A 56 -12.17 -8.17 13.08
CA ILE A 56 -11.51 -8.94 14.15
C ILE A 56 -10.93 -8.03 15.22
N LEU A 57 -10.38 -6.87 14.84
CA LEU A 57 -9.72 -5.97 15.78
C LEU A 57 -10.69 -5.45 16.84
N LEU A 58 -11.95 -5.16 16.48
CA LEU A 58 -12.96 -4.66 17.41
C LEU A 58 -13.14 -5.54 18.67
N PRO A 59 -13.51 -6.84 18.59
CA PRO A 59 -13.65 -7.67 19.77
C PRO A 59 -12.33 -7.85 20.53
N VAL A 60 -11.19 -7.89 19.84
CA VAL A 60 -9.87 -7.95 20.49
C VAL A 60 -9.68 -6.74 21.40
N THR A 61 -9.98 -5.53 20.91
CA THR A 61 -9.84 -4.31 21.71
C THR A 61 -10.81 -4.21 22.89
N MET A 62 -11.95 -4.92 22.83
CA MET A 62 -12.88 -5.02 23.96
C MET A 62 -12.34 -5.91 25.07
N VAL A 63 -11.64 -6.99 24.72
CA VAL A 63 -11.03 -7.90 25.71
C VAL A 63 -9.80 -7.26 26.36
N THR A 64 -9.08 -6.38 25.66
CA THR A 64 -7.88 -5.72 26.17
C THR A 64 -8.11 -4.33 26.75
N ASP A 65 -9.37 -3.89 26.89
CA ASP A 65 -9.72 -2.57 27.44
C ASP A 65 -9.16 -1.38 26.66
N MET A 66 -9.07 -1.51 25.33
CA MET A 66 -8.60 -0.47 24.41
C MET A 66 -9.67 -0.10 23.38
N VAL A 67 -10.93 -0.01 23.80
CA VAL A 67 -12.08 0.08 22.88
C VAL A 67 -12.03 1.31 21.98
N TYR A 68 -11.55 2.44 22.49
CA TYR A 68 -11.39 3.67 21.69
C TYR A 68 -10.40 3.48 20.53
N MET A 69 -9.30 2.75 20.75
CA MET A 69 -8.37 2.37 19.69
C MET A 69 -9.08 1.51 18.64
N GLY A 70 -9.86 0.52 19.07
CA GLY A 70 -10.61 -0.35 18.17
C GLY A 70 -11.56 0.41 17.26
N ILE A 71 -12.35 1.32 17.84
CA ILE A 71 -13.29 2.16 17.10
C ILE A 71 -12.56 3.05 16.09
N MET A 72 -11.51 3.76 16.51
CA MET A 72 -10.74 4.64 15.62
C MET A 72 -10.07 3.86 14.49
N MET A 73 -9.43 2.72 14.80
CA MET A 73 -8.80 1.87 13.80
C MET A 73 -9.82 1.24 12.84
N PHE A 74 -11.02 0.91 13.30
CA PHE A 74 -12.10 0.44 12.43
C PHE A 74 -12.47 1.48 11.38
N PHE A 75 -12.72 2.73 11.79
CA PHE A 75 -12.98 3.82 10.84
C PHE A 75 -11.81 4.05 9.88
N LEU A 76 -10.57 4.01 10.37
CA LEU A 76 -9.38 4.10 9.53
C LEU A 76 -9.36 3.01 8.45
N PHE A 77 -9.53 1.75 8.83
CA PHE A 77 -9.53 0.64 7.87
C PHE A 77 -10.69 0.71 6.89
N MET A 78 -11.86 1.18 7.31
CA MET A 78 -12.99 1.42 6.40
C MET A 78 -12.68 2.53 5.41
N THR A 79 -12.03 3.62 5.82
CA THR A 79 -11.56 4.68 4.92
C THR A 79 -10.53 4.18 3.91
N ILE A 80 -9.53 3.40 4.36
CA ILE A 80 -8.53 2.79 3.47
C ILE A 80 -9.20 1.87 2.46
N THR A 81 -10.11 1.01 2.93
CA THR A 81 -10.89 0.08 2.10
C THR A 81 -11.70 0.82 1.04
N TYR A 82 -12.36 1.91 1.42
CA TYR A 82 -13.14 2.74 0.50
C TYR A 82 -12.28 3.23 -0.69
N TYR A 83 -11.12 3.84 -0.42
CA TYR A 83 -10.22 4.29 -1.49
C TYR A 83 -9.62 3.12 -2.27
N ALA A 84 -9.29 2.01 -1.62
CA ALA A 84 -8.78 0.82 -2.29
C ALA A 84 -9.81 0.24 -3.28
N ILE A 85 -11.10 0.23 -2.94
CA ILE A 85 -12.17 -0.18 -3.85
C ILE A 85 -12.25 0.75 -5.07
N GLN A 86 -12.07 2.07 -4.90
CA GLN A 86 -12.04 3.01 -6.02
C GLN A 86 -10.89 2.70 -6.99
N PHE A 87 -9.69 2.45 -6.46
CA PHE A 87 -8.53 2.04 -7.28
C PHE A 87 -8.75 0.68 -7.94
N LYS A 88 -9.36 -0.29 -7.24
CA LYS A 88 -9.73 -1.60 -7.80
C LYS A 88 -10.67 -1.43 -8.99
N ASN A 89 -11.69 -0.58 -8.86
CA ASN A 89 -12.66 -0.35 -9.94
C ASN A 89 -12.01 0.33 -11.16
N LYS A 90 -11.06 1.25 -10.95
CA LYS A 90 -10.23 1.81 -12.04
C LYS A 90 -9.38 0.72 -12.71
N LEU A 91 -8.76 -0.16 -11.93
CA LEU A 91 -7.94 -1.27 -12.43
C LEU A 91 -8.72 -2.27 -13.27
N GLU A 92 -9.96 -2.57 -12.88
CA GLU A 92 -10.82 -3.51 -13.63
C GLU A 92 -11.26 -2.95 -14.99
N LYS A 93 -11.25 -1.63 -15.17
CA LYS A 93 -11.61 -0.94 -16.43
C LYS A 93 -10.47 -0.90 -17.46
N ILE A 94 -9.26 -1.37 -17.13
CA ILE A 94 -8.15 -1.37 -18.10
C ILE A 94 -8.46 -2.34 -19.25
N ASN A 95 -8.49 -1.80 -20.47
CA ASN A 95 -8.93 -2.52 -21.67
C ASN A 95 -7.86 -3.50 -22.19
N LYS A 96 -8.16 -4.80 -22.09
CA LYS A 96 -7.30 -5.91 -22.55
C LYS A 96 -7.25 -6.08 -24.08
N ASN A 97 -8.14 -5.43 -24.81
CA ASN A 97 -8.23 -5.55 -26.28
C ASN A 97 -7.32 -4.55 -27.02
N THR A 98 -6.50 -3.81 -26.27
CA THR A 98 -5.44 -2.96 -26.82
C THR A 98 -4.20 -3.81 -27.12
N ASN A 99 -3.22 -3.26 -27.85
CA ASN A 99 -1.94 -3.96 -27.99
C ASN A 99 -1.23 -4.08 -26.63
N SER A 100 -0.32 -5.05 -26.52
CA SER A 100 0.32 -5.41 -25.26
C SER A 100 1.11 -4.27 -24.60
N TYR A 101 1.68 -3.37 -25.40
CA TYR A 101 2.40 -2.19 -24.93
C TYR A 101 1.46 -1.17 -24.29
N ASP A 102 0.42 -0.74 -25.01
CA ASP A 102 -0.54 0.25 -24.51
C ASP A 102 -1.30 -0.26 -23.27
N TYR A 103 -1.59 -1.56 -23.23
CA TYR A 103 -2.17 -2.22 -22.07
C TYR A 103 -1.27 -2.10 -20.84
N LEU A 104 0.02 -2.43 -20.96
CA LEU A 104 0.97 -2.32 -19.84
C LEU A 104 1.24 -0.87 -19.46
N LYS A 105 1.30 0.06 -20.42
CA LYS A 105 1.51 1.48 -20.13
C LYS A 105 0.34 2.08 -19.34
N THR A 106 -0.89 1.68 -19.68
CA THR A 106 -2.09 2.07 -18.92
C THR A 106 -2.04 1.52 -17.50
N PHE A 107 -1.61 0.27 -17.33
CA PHE A 107 -1.43 -0.33 -16.02
C PHE A 107 -0.31 0.35 -15.20
N ASP A 108 0.84 0.65 -15.80
CA ASP A 108 1.92 1.42 -15.16
C ASP A 108 1.45 2.79 -14.66
N ASN A 109 0.76 3.55 -15.51
CA ASN A 109 0.17 4.83 -15.11
C ASN A 109 -0.79 4.68 -13.93
N TRP A 110 -1.64 3.65 -13.95
CA TRP A 110 -2.52 3.33 -12.81
C TRP A 110 -1.72 3.00 -11.54
N THR A 111 -0.62 2.23 -11.62
CA THR A 111 0.21 1.92 -10.45
C THR A 111 0.89 3.16 -9.87
N LYS A 112 1.34 4.09 -10.73
CA LYS A 112 1.94 5.37 -10.33
C LYS A 112 0.93 6.28 -9.64
N GLU A 113 -0.29 6.36 -10.16
CA GLU A 113 -1.40 7.08 -9.53
C GLU A 113 -1.70 6.51 -8.13
N MET A 114 -1.87 5.18 -8.04
CA MET A 114 -2.12 4.47 -6.78
C MET A 114 -0.99 4.72 -5.77
N ARG A 115 0.28 4.63 -6.18
CA ARG A 115 1.43 4.86 -5.30
C ARG A 115 1.49 6.30 -4.81
N SER A 116 1.29 7.27 -5.70
CA SER A 116 1.24 8.70 -5.34
C SER A 116 0.15 8.99 -4.31
N PHE A 117 -1.04 8.42 -4.52
CA PHE A 117 -2.14 8.54 -3.57
C PHE A 117 -1.80 7.91 -2.21
N ASN A 118 -1.28 6.68 -2.19
CA ASN A 118 -0.93 5.99 -0.94
C ASN A 118 0.16 6.73 -0.16
N MET A 119 1.17 7.30 -0.81
CA MET A 119 2.18 8.13 -0.14
C MET A 119 1.56 9.37 0.51
N LYS A 120 0.62 10.04 -0.17
CA LYS A 120 -0.10 11.20 0.39
C LYS A 120 -1.00 10.79 1.56
N LEU A 121 -1.75 9.70 1.43
CA LEU A 121 -2.60 9.18 2.49
C LEU A 121 -1.77 8.80 3.73
N SER A 122 -0.62 8.16 3.50
CA SER A 122 0.28 7.69 4.55
C SER A 122 0.85 8.81 5.42
N ARG A 123 0.97 10.03 4.88
CA ARG A 123 1.32 11.24 5.67
C ARG A 123 0.39 11.45 6.86
N TYR A 124 -0.89 11.13 6.71
CA TYR A 124 -1.91 11.34 7.75
C TYR A 124 -2.26 10.04 8.47
N LEU A 125 -2.15 8.90 7.78
CA LEU A 125 -2.47 7.58 8.31
C LEU A 125 -1.63 7.23 9.54
N TYR A 126 -0.30 7.35 9.50
CA TYR A 126 0.53 6.96 10.65
C TYR A 126 0.35 7.85 11.88
N PRO A 127 0.27 9.20 11.75
CA PRO A 127 -0.14 10.04 12.87
C PRO A 127 -1.50 9.64 13.45
N TYR A 128 -2.47 9.29 12.62
CA TYR A 128 -3.78 8.82 13.07
C TYR A 128 -3.71 7.49 13.82
N VAL A 129 -2.91 6.53 13.31
CA VAL A 129 -2.67 5.24 14.00
C VAL A 129 -2.07 5.50 15.37
N PHE A 130 -1.05 6.36 15.46
CA PHE A 130 -0.44 6.73 16.75
C PHE A 130 -1.46 7.33 17.72
N LEU A 131 -2.28 8.28 17.26
CA LEU A 131 -3.36 8.86 18.06
C LEU A 131 -4.38 7.81 18.50
N SER A 132 -4.69 6.83 17.65
CA SER A 132 -5.62 5.73 17.97
C SER A 132 -5.06 4.84 19.08
N LEU A 133 -3.77 4.48 18.99
CA LEU A 133 -3.07 3.69 20.02
C LEU A 133 -3.07 4.46 21.34
N PHE A 134 -2.72 5.75 21.29
CA PHE A 134 -2.71 6.62 22.45
C PHE A 134 -4.09 6.73 23.08
N ALA A 135 -5.15 6.92 22.29
CA ALA A 135 -6.53 6.99 22.79
C ALA A 135 -6.96 5.68 23.46
N GLY A 136 -6.56 4.52 22.92
CA GLY A 136 -6.84 3.23 23.54
C GLY A 136 -6.25 3.10 24.94
N PHE A 137 -4.98 3.47 25.09
CA PHE A 137 -4.31 3.49 26.39
C PHE A 137 -4.91 4.56 27.31
N TRP A 138 -5.11 5.77 26.79
CA TRP A 138 -5.43 6.92 27.62
C TRP A 138 -6.88 6.94 28.10
N LEU A 139 -7.82 6.44 27.30
CA LEU A 139 -9.25 6.44 27.64
C LEU A 139 -9.73 5.08 28.18
N GLY A 140 -8.96 4.01 27.96
CA GLY A 140 -9.25 2.67 28.48
C GLY A 140 -10.53 2.03 27.92
N GLY A 141 -11.11 1.12 28.70
CA GLY A 141 -12.38 0.44 28.38
C GLY A 141 -13.60 1.21 28.92
N PHE A 142 -14.76 1.01 28.31
CA PHE A 142 -16.01 1.63 28.79
C PHE A 142 -16.31 1.25 30.24
N GLY A 143 -16.39 2.25 31.12
CA GLY A 143 -16.69 2.06 32.54
C GLY A 143 -15.62 1.31 33.33
N LYS A 144 -14.40 1.16 32.78
CA LYS A 144 -13.27 0.52 33.44
C LYS A 144 -12.26 1.55 33.94
N PRO A 145 -11.39 1.18 34.90
CA PRO A 145 -10.31 2.06 35.35
C PRO A 145 -9.46 2.54 34.19
N VAL A 146 -9.24 3.85 34.13
CA VAL A 146 -8.53 4.49 33.02
C VAL A 146 -7.03 4.36 33.28
N GLN A 147 -6.32 3.64 32.40
CA GLN A 147 -4.87 3.43 32.53
C GLN A 147 -4.10 4.77 32.51
N GLY A 148 -4.58 5.74 31.72
CA GLY A 148 -4.04 7.10 31.70
C GLY A 148 -4.10 7.78 33.07
N GLU A 149 -5.20 7.69 33.81
CA GLU A 149 -5.33 8.32 35.13
C GLU A 149 -4.38 7.69 36.17
N GLN A 150 -4.24 6.36 36.14
CA GLN A 150 -3.29 5.65 36.99
C GLN A 150 -1.85 6.08 36.70
N PHE A 151 -1.52 6.22 35.41
CA PHE A 151 -0.20 6.68 34.98
C PHE A 151 0.09 8.12 35.43
N VAL A 152 -0.87 9.03 35.31
CA VAL A 152 -0.72 10.42 35.77
C VAL A 152 -0.58 10.47 37.29
N THR A 153 -1.35 9.67 38.02
CA THR A 153 -1.26 9.59 39.49
C THR A 153 0.12 9.11 39.93
N TYR A 154 0.67 8.10 39.26
CA TYR A 154 2.03 7.61 39.49
C TYR A 154 3.07 8.72 39.22
N LEU A 155 2.96 9.41 38.08
CA LEU A 155 3.89 10.48 37.72
C LEU A 155 3.86 11.66 38.70
N LEU A 156 2.69 12.02 39.22
CA LEU A 156 2.56 13.08 40.23
C LEU A 156 3.12 12.66 41.59
N GLY A 157 3.11 11.36 41.92
CA GLY A 157 3.78 10.83 43.10
C GLY A 157 5.30 10.98 43.03
N GLU A 158 5.89 10.68 41.88
CA GLU A 158 7.34 10.77 41.66
C GLU A 158 7.82 12.21 41.36
N PHE A 159 6.98 13.00 40.68
CA PHE A 159 7.29 14.37 40.25
C PHE A 159 6.17 15.35 40.65
N PRO A 160 6.06 15.75 41.93
CA PRO A 160 4.94 16.55 42.44
C PRO A 160 4.80 17.94 41.79
N ASN A 161 5.90 18.52 41.31
CA ASN A 161 5.93 19.84 40.67
C ASN A 161 5.73 19.78 39.14
N MET A 162 5.35 18.63 38.59
CA MET A 162 5.10 18.46 37.16
C MET A 162 3.91 19.31 36.70
N ILE A 163 4.08 20.02 35.58
CA ILE A 163 3.00 20.81 34.99
C ILE A 163 1.99 19.88 34.32
N VAL A 164 0.74 19.95 34.77
CA VAL A 164 -0.40 19.22 34.20
C VAL A 164 -1.35 20.22 33.54
N VAL A 165 -1.76 19.92 32.30
CA VAL A 165 -2.69 20.71 31.50
C VAL A 165 -3.83 19.80 31.06
N PHE A 166 -5.08 20.14 31.42
CA PHE A 166 -6.27 19.31 31.15
C PHE A 166 -6.17 17.84 31.65
N GLY A 167 -5.44 17.59 32.74
CA GLY A 167 -5.21 16.23 33.26
C GLY A 167 -4.07 15.48 32.56
N PHE A 168 -3.37 16.10 31.61
CA PHE A 168 -2.20 15.54 30.93
C PHE A 168 -0.91 16.23 31.37
N PRO A 169 0.15 15.47 31.70
CA PRO A 169 1.50 16.01 31.82
C PRO A 169 1.91 16.78 30.56
N LEU A 170 2.36 18.03 30.72
CA LEU A 170 2.78 18.89 29.61
C LEU A 170 3.89 18.23 28.78
N VAL A 171 4.82 17.53 29.44
CA VAL A 171 5.91 16.80 28.78
C VAL A 171 5.40 15.72 27.82
N LEU A 172 4.30 15.03 28.16
CA LEU A 172 3.70 14.02 27.29
C LEU A 172 3.02 14.67 26.09
N LEU A 173 2.34 15.81 26.27
CA LEU A 173 1.72 16.54 25.16
C LEU A 173 2.79 17.02 24.15
N LEU A 174 3.91 17.54 24.64
CA LEU A 174 5.03 17.95 23.79
C LEU A 174 5.66 16.74 23.06
N ALA A 175 5.85 15.62 23.76
CA ALA A 175 6.35 14.40 23.16
C ALA A 175 5.41 13.84 22.08
N MET A 176 4.09 13.83 22.34
CA MET A 176 3.10 13.42 21.36
C MET A 176 3.12 14.31 20.12
N LEU A 177 3.13 15.63 20.31
CA LEU A 177 3.20 16.58 19.20
C LEU A 177 4.45 16.34 18.34
N PHE A 178 5.59 16.14 18.99
CA PHE A 178 6.84 15.78 18.31
C PHE A 178 6.72 14.48 17.51
N ILE A 179 6.17 13.41 18.10
CA ILE A 179 5.98 12.12 17.42
C ILE A 179 5.02 12.25 16.23
N ILE A 180 3.91 12.97 16.36
CA ILE A 180 2.94 13.18 15.28
C ILE A 180 3.62 13.91 14.11
N ILE A 181 4.40 14.96 14.38
CA ILE A 181 5.14 15.69 13.34
C ILE A 181 6.15 14.75 12.66
N LEU A 182 6.90 13.97 13.45
CA LEU A 182 7.87 13.02 12.93
C LEU A 182 7.21 11.96 12.03
N LEU A 183 6.11 11.36 12.48
CA LEU A 183 5.34 10.39 11.72
C LEU A 183 4.73 10.99 10.46
N ALA A 184 4.29 12.25 10.48
CA ALA A 184 3.79 12.92 9.29
C ALA A 184 4.89 13.14 8.24
N ILE A 185 6.13 13.44 8.67
CA ILE A 185 7.28 13.62 7.78
C ILE A 185 7.72 12.27 7.18
N ILE A 186 7.79 11.22 8.00
CA ILE A 186 8.31 9.90 7.57
C ILE A 186 7.22 9.06 6.88
N GLY A 187 5.94 9.28 7.21
CA GLY A 187 4.79 8.50 6.75
C GLY A 187 4.74 8.23 5.25
N PRO A 188 4.98 9.21 4.35
CA PRO A 188 5.02 8.95 2.91
C PRO A 188 6.04 7.87 2.50
N LYS A 189 7.23 7.85 3.13
CA LYS A 189 8.26 6.83 2.86
C LYS A 189 7.83 5.45 3.34
N ILE A 190 7.14 5.38 4.49
CA ILE A 190 6.62 4.10 5.00
C ILE A 190 5.53 3.59 4.07
N GLY A 191 4.61 4.44 3.61
CA GLY A 191 3.57 4.04 2.65
C GLY A 191 4.11 3.52 1.33
N GLU A 192 5.22 4.09 0.85
CA GLU A 192 5.94 3.54 -0.31
C GLU A 192 6.52 2.14 -0.02
N TRP A 193 7.08 1.96 1.17
CA TRP A 193 7.67 0.70 1.60
C TRP A 193 6.61 -0.40 1.73
N ASP A 194 5.44 -0.10 2.31
CA ASP A 194 4.31 -1.02 2.43
C ASP A 194 3.87 -1.57 1.06
N LEU A 195 3.78 -0.69 0.05
CA LEU A 195 3.47 -1.10 -1.32
C LEU A 195 4.56 -2.00 -1.92
N LYS A 196 5.84 -1.72 -1.63
CA LYS A 196 6.96 -2.55 -2.10
C LYS A 196 6.95 -3.93 -1.46
N ILE A 197 6.55 -4.05 -0.19
CA ILE A 197 6.42 -5.34 0.49
C ILE A 197 5.34 -6.20 -0.19
N GLY A 198 4.15 -5.63 -0.44
CA GLY A 198 3.05 -6.36 -1.05
C GLY A 198 3.21 -6.63 -2.56
N TYR A 199 3.69 -5.63 -3.31
CA TYR A 199 3.60 -5.61 -4.78
C TYR A 199 4.94 -5.46 -5.49
N GLY A 200 6.05 -5.25 -4.77
CA GLY A 200 7.34 -4.88 -5.37
C GLY A 200 7.85 -5.86 -6.42
N ARG A 201 7.62 -7.17 -6.25
CA ARG A 201 8.00 -8.18 -7.27
C ARG A 201 7.24 -8.00 -8.58
N ILE A 202 5.95 -7.67 -8.53
CA ILE A 202 5.12 -7.47 -9.73
C ILE A 202 5.50 -6.15 -10.40
N LEU A 203 5.71 -5.09 -9.62
CA LEU A 203 6.11 -3.78 -10.13
C LEU A 203 7.47 -3.85 -10.84
N LYS A 204 8.46 -4.54 -10.27
CA LYS A 204 9.75 -4.77 -10.95
C LYS A 204 9.60 -5.52 -12.27
N ARG A 205 8.70 -6.51 -12.32
CA ARG A 205 8.43 -7.28 -13.55
C ARG A 205 7.67 -6.45 -14.59
N LEU A 206 6.83 -5.52 -14.16
CA LEU A 206 6.19 -4.54 -15.03
C LEU A 206 7.24 -3.63 -15.66
N ASP A 207 8.14 -3.06 -14.85
CA ASP A 207 9.22 -2.19 -15.32
C ASP A 207 10.09 -2.92 -16.35
N SER A 208 10.49 -4.16 -16.08
CA SER A 208 11.29 -4.95 -17.02
C SER A 208 10.57 -5.21 -18.34
N LEU A 209 9.29 -5.57 -18.31
CA LEU A 209 8.55 -5.83 -19.55
C LEU A 209 8.34 -4.57 -20.39
N LEU A 210 8.15 -3.41 -19.76
CA LEU A 210 8.05 -2.15 -20.48
C LEU A 210 9.38 -1.77 -21.12
N LEU A 211 10.49 -1.93 -20.41
CA LEU A 211 11.84 -1.69 -20.95
C LEU A 211 12.12 -2.61 -22.15
N ASP A 212 11.87 -3.92 -22.03
CA ASP A 212 12.05 -4.88 -23.12
C ASP A 212 11.25 -4.46 -24.38
N MET A 213 10.00 -4.02 -24.20
CA MET A 213 9.15 -3.57 -25.31
C MET A 213 9.63 -2.25 -25.92
N GLU A 214 10.14 -1.32 -25.12
CA GLU A 214 10.67 -0.04 -25.58
C GLU A 214 11.96 -0.24 -26.40
N GLU A 215 12.87 -1.10 -25.95
CA GLU A 215 14.10 -1.46 -26.68
C GLU A 215 13.79 -2.10 -28.04
N LEU A 216 12.82 -3.03 -28.08
CA LEU A 216 12.36 -3.66 -29.32
C LEU A 216 11.72 -2.67 -30.30
N ARG A 217 11.15 -1.57 -29.81
CA ARG A 217 10.55 -0.52 -30.64
C ARG A 217 11.56 0.47 -31.20
N THR A 218 12.69 0.68 -30.51
CA THR A 218 13.76 1.60 -30.91
C THR A 218 14.85 0.96 -31.75
N SER A 219 14.93 -0.38 -31.76
CA SER A 219 15.91 -1.16 -32.53
C SER A 219 15.49 -1.45 -33.98
N HIS A 220 14.35 -0.87 -34.41
CA HIS A 220 13.81 -0.90 -35.77
C HIS A 220 13.53 0.52 -36.26
#